data_AF-A0A922SHH7-F1
#
_entry.id   AF-A0A922SHH7-F1
#
_cell.length_a   1.000
_cell.length_b   1.000
_cell.length_c   1.000
_cell.angle_alpha   90.00
_cell.angle_beta   90.00
_cell.angle_gamma   90.00
#
_symmetry.space_group_name_H-M   'P 1'
#
loop_
_entity.id
_entity.type
_entity.pdbx_description
1 polymer ?
#
loop_
_entity_poly.entity_id
_entity_poly.type
_entity_poly.pdbx_seq_one_letter_code
_entity_poly.pdbx_strand_id
1 'polypeptide(L)'
;MNKVSHSNNCVRDHAGNEIKKEISTWKVESGQGVLPLQTIYNEGVNRLKDRGLNLLTRIPNFNNVKHGLYNSRRKEFGIDNIKPKTVTDVKVPVKYNDFLMADYQEGARRILIFSSKEAREKLKTALSKKAKSLHILKNRACKRHVALCAALALLPEQATDEGWFYIMEDWSEENENLVKFNDYFTKRWLQKEDMLRIWCFNSERHRTTNSVEAWHSSINKKLCGNTKPNILQFLSIIKTDASMTSLTIAKLENGHQILNKRKEYIEKDEKIAYILEQLDNNYINVGHCLEKLLTYVF
;
A
#
# COMPACT_ATOMS: atom_id res chain seq x y z
N MET A 1 -53.01 -31.03 13.12
CA MET A 1 -51.99 -31.21 12.06
C MET A 1 -52.69 -31.49 10.74
N ASN A 2 -52.96 -30.46 9.93
CA ASN A 2 -53.54 -30.65 8.60
C ASN A 2 -52.42 -30.91 7.60
N LYS A 3 -52.22 -32.17 7.22
CA LYS A 3 -51.41 -32.52 6.04
C LYS A 3 -52.23 -32.13 4.81
N VAL A 4 -51.82 -31.03 4.16
CA VAL A 4 -52.31 -30.66 2.84
C VAL A 4 -51.92 -31.81 1.89
N SER A 5 -52.93 -32.41 1.26
CA SER A 5 -52.78 -33.43 0.22
C SER A 5 -52.09 -32.81 -0.99
N HIS A 6 -50.87 -33.27 -1.30
CA HIS A 6 -50.21 -32.89 -2.54
C HIS A 6 -50.94 -33.58 -3.71
N SER A 7 -51.33 -32.82 -4.75
CA SER A 7 -52.01 -33.40 -5.91
C SER A 7 -51.06 -34.31 -6.70
N ASN A 8 -51.59 -35.44 -7.19
CA ASN A 8 -50.85 -36.44 -7.98
C ASN A 8 -50.43 -35.97 -9.38
N ASN A 9 -50.64 -34.68 -9.73
CA ASN A 9 -50.31 -34.08 -11.03
C ASN A 9 -49.19 -33.02 -10.91
N CYS A 10 -48.17 -33.27 -10.11
CA CYS A 10 -47.00 -32.40 -10.02
C CYS A 10 -46.11 -32.56 -11.26
N VAL A 11 -46.31 -31.72 -12.28
CA VAL A 11 -45.42 -31.63 -13.43
C VAL A 11 -44.07 -31.06 -12.96
N ARG A 12 -42.98 -31.82 -13.14
CA ARG A 12 -41.64 -31.41 -12.71
C ARG A 12 -41.17 -30.20 -13.55
N ASP A 13 -41.11 -29.03 -12.93
CA ASP A 13 -40.51 -27.82 -13.51
C ASP A 13 -38.97 -27.92 -13.47
N HIS A 14 -38.41 -28.67 -14.42
CA HIS A 14 -36.97 -28.89 -14.53
C HIS A 14 -36.22 -27.56 -14.76
N ALA A 15 -36.74 -26.71 -15.65
CA ALA A 15 -36.10 -25.44 -16.00
C ALA A 15 -36.09 -24.45 -14.82
N GLY A 16 -37.21 -24.31 -14.11
CA GLY A 16 -37.28 -23.45 -12.92
C GLY A 16 -36.41 -23.97 -11.77
N ASN A 17 -36.26 -25.29 -11.62
CA ASN A 17 -35.37 -25.87 -10.60
C ASN A 17 -33.88 -25.62 -10.92
N GLU A 18 -33.49 -25.74 -12.19
CA GLU A 18 -32.12 -25.41 -12.64
C GLU A 18 -31.81 -23.92 -12.43
N ILE A 19 -32.75 -23.02 -12.73
CA ILE A 19 -32.60 -21.58 -12.44
C ILE A 19 -32.44 -21.34 -10.92
N LYS A 20 -33.23 -21.98 -10.07
CA LYS A 20 -33.12 -21.86 -8.60
C LYS A 20 -31.77 -22.36 -8.07
N LYS A 21 -31.27 -23.47 -8.63
CA LYS A 21 -29.96 -24.02 -8.31
C LYS A 21 -28.86 -23.03 -8.67
N GLU A 22 -28.92 -22.47 -9.87
CA GLU A 22 -27.97 -21.47 -10.35
C GLU A 22 -27.99 -20.18 -9.50
N ILE A 23 -29.17 -19.68 -9.10
CA ILE A 23 -29.29 -18.54 -8.17
C ILE A 23 -28.61 -18.84 -6.82
N SER A 24 -28.65 -20.10 -6.38
CA SER A 24 -28.00 -20.52 -5.13
C SER A 24 -26.47 -20.49 -5.29
N THR A 25 -25.96 -20.90 -6.46
CA THR A 25 -24.55 -20.74 -6.84
C THR A 25 -24.14 -19.25 -6.82
N TRP A 26 -24.93 -18.35 -7.40
CA TRP A 26 -24.63 -16.91 -7.39
C TRP A 26 -24.56 -16.34 -5.97
N LYS A 27 -25.38 -16.86 -5.04
CA LYS A 27 -25.32 -16.45 -3.63
C LYS A 27 -24.01 -16.87 -2.97
N VAL A 28 -23.51 -18.07 -3.27
CA VAL A 28 -22.20 -18.54 -2.78
C VAL A 28 -21.07 -17.70 -3.38
N GLU A 29 -21.07 -17.53 -4.71
CA GLU A 29 -20.10 -16.70 -5.44
C GLU A 29 -20.08 -15.26 -4.91
N SER A 30 -21.26 -14.71 -4.60
CA SER A 30 -21.39 -13.36 -4.04
C SER A 30 -20.78 -13.23 -2.64
N GLY A 31 -20.76 -14.29 -1.83
CA GLY A 31 -20.11 -14.28 -0.51
C GLY A 31 -18.59 -14.35 -0.58
N GLN A 32 -18.07 -15.10 -1.55
CA GLN A 32 -16.65 -15.40 -1.68
C GLN A 32 -15.89 -14.31 -2.45
N GLY A 33 -16.51 -13.73 -3.49
CA GLY A 33 -15.84 -12.80 -4.41
C GLY A 33 -15.92 -11.32 -4.03
N VAL A 34 -14.95 -10.55 -4.53
CA VAL A 34 -14.93 -9.07 -4.54
C VAL A 34 -15.62 -8.46 -5.76
N LEU A 35 -16.03 -9.29 -6.74
CA LEU A 35 -16.66 -8.83 -7.97
C LEU A 35 -17.99 -8.09 -7.71
N PRO A 36 -18.36 -7.10 -8.55
CA PRO A 36 -19.67 -6.47 -8.49
C PRO A 36 -20.80 -7.52 -8.62
N LEU A 37 -21.86 -7.40 -7.82
CA LEU A 37 -22.98 -8.36 -7.87
C LEU A 37 -23.67 -8.40 -9.24
N GLN A 38 -23.65 -7.28 -9.97
CA GLN A 38 -24.16 -7.22 -11.34
C GLN A 38 -23.34 -8.10 -12.28
N THR A 39 -22.02 -8.15 -12.09
CA THR A 39 -21.11 -9.00 -12.88
C THR A 39 -21.41 -10.47 -12.62
N ILE A 40 -21.49 -10.89 -11.35
CA ILE A 40 -21.84 -12.26 -10.95
C ILE A 40 -23.19 -12.68 -11.54
N TYR A 41 -24.19 -11.78 -11.47
CA TYR A 41 -25.48 -12.02 -12.09
C TYR A 41 -25.38 -12.15 -13.62
N ASN A 42 -24.69 -11.24 -14.31
CA ASN A 42 -24.58 -11.26 -15.76
C ASN A 42 -23.87 -12.54 -16.25
N GLU A 43 -22.79 -12.94 -15.60
CA GLU A 43 -22.07 -14.20 -15.88
C GLU A 43 -22.98 -15.40 -15.64
N GLY A 44 -23.69 -15.42 -14.52
CA GLY A 44 -24.68 -16.42 -14.20
C GLY A 44 -25.81 -16.55 -15.23
N VAL A 45 -26.33 -15.42 -15.69
CA VAL A 45 -27.36 -15.38 -16.74
C VAL A 45 -26.80 -15.88 -18.07
N ASN A 46 -25.55 -15.56 -18.42
CA ASN A 46 -24.91 -16.08 -19.61
C ASN A 46 -24.81 -17.61 -19.52
N ARG A 47 -24.38 -18.18 -18.37
CA ARG A 47 -24.39 -19.64 -18.15
C ARG A 47 -25.76 -20.29 -18.32
N LEU A 48 -26.85 -19.59 -18.00
CA LEU A 48 -28.22 -20.07 -18.22
C LEU A 48 -28.64 -19.98 -19.69
N LYS A 49 -28.24 -18.91 -20.39
CA LYS A 49 -28.50 -18.71 -21.82
C LYS A 49 -27.75 -19.72 -22.68
N ASP A 50 -26.51 -20.03 -22.34
CA ASP A 50 -25.69 -21.03 -23.06
C ASP A 50 -26.30 -22.43 -22.96
N ARG A 51 -27.03 -22.70 -21.87
CA ARG A 51 -27.84 -23.93 -21.68
C ARG A 51 -29.22 -23.88 -22.34
N GLY A 52 -29.56 -22.79 -23.04
CA GLY A 52 -30.86 -22.59 -23.70
C GLY A 52 -32.04 -22.37 -22.74
N LEU A 53 -31.80 -22.20 -21.44
CA LEU A 53 -32.87 -22.12 -20.43
C LEU A 53 -33.73 -20.86 -20.58
N ASN A 54 -33.21 -19.81 -21.22
CA ASN A 54 -33.96 -18.60 -21.54
C ASN A 54 -35.11 -18.82 -22.54
N LEU A 55 -35.09 -19.92 -23.30
CA LEU A 55 -36.16 -20.30 -24.24
C LEU A 55 -37.29 -21.06 -23.55
N LEU A 56 -36.98 -21.75 -22.45
CA LEU A 56 -37.91 -22.61 -21.73
C LEU A 56 -38.60 -21.90 -20.57
N THR A 57 -37.94 -20.93 -19.94
CA THR A 57 -38.48 -20.23 -18.77
C THR A 57 -37.88 -18.84 -18.65
N ARG A 58 -38.66 -17.90 -18.08
CA ARG A 58 -38.21 -16.54 -17.83
C ARG A 58 -37.13 -16.51 -16.76
N ILE A 59 -35.92 -16.10 -17.14
CA ILE A 59 -34.83 -15.84 -16.20
C ILE A 59 -35.17 -14.58 -15.38
N PRO A 60 -35.07 -14.63 -14.04
CA PRO A 60 -35.36 -13.48 -13.19
C PRO A 60 -34.38 -12.34 -13.48
N ASN A 61 -34.86 -11.11 -13.47
CA ASN A 61 -33.99 -9.96 -13.67
C ASN A 61 -33.14 -9.69 -12.41
N PHE A 62 -32.13 -8.84 -12.54
CA PHE A 62 -31.24 -8.52 -11.41
C PHE A 62 -32.02 -8.00 -10.20
N ASN A 63 -33.02 -7.13 -10.38
CA ASN A 63 -33.79 -6.58 -9.27
C ASN A 63 -34.54 -7.66 -8.47
N ASN A 64 -35.00 -8.73 -9.13
CA ASN A 64 -35.63 -9.87 -8.45
C ASN A 64 -34.67 -10.62 -7.51
N VAL A 65 -33.38 -10.73 -7.87
CA VAL A 65 -32.39 -11.51 -7.10
C VAL A 65 -31.45 -10.67 -6.24
N LYS A 66 -31.41 -9.35 -6.51
CA LYS A 66 -30.51 -8.35 -5.92
C LYS A 66 -30.43 -8.46 -4.39
N HIS A 67 -31.57 -8.43 -3.72
CA HIS A 67 -31.61 -8.46 -2.26
C HIS A 67 -31.04 -9.76 -1.69
N GLY A 68 -31.31 -10.90 -2.33
CA GLY A 68 -30.77 -12.19 -1.93
C GLY A 68 -29.24 -12.25 -2.03
N LEU A 69 -28.68 -11.71 -3.12
CA LEU A 69 -27.23 -11.64 -3.32
C LEU A 69 -26.56 -10.70 -2.30
N TYR A 70 -27.12 -9.50 -2.09
CA TYR A 70 -26.61 -8.58 -1.07
C TYR A 70 -26.68 -9.16 0.34
N ASN A 71 -27.74 -9.88 0.68
CA ASN A 71 -27.88 -10.50 2.00
C ASN A 71 -26.90 -11.67 2.19
N SER A 72 -26.70 -12.50 1.17
CA SER A 72 -25.69 -13.57 1.19
C SER A 72 -24.30 -13.00 1.43
N ARG A 73 -23.93 -12.01 0.61
CA ARG A 73 -22.67 -11.28 0.74
C ARG A 73 -22.49 -10.67 2.13
N ARG A 74 -23.52 -9.99 2.63
CA ARG A 74 -23.52 -9.36 3.96
C ARG A 74 -23.23 -10.36 5.08
N LYS A 75 -23.93 -11.49 5.07
CA LYS A 75 -23.80 -12.54 6.08
C LYS A 75 -22.39 -13.12 6.08
N GLU A 76 -21.83 -13.37 4.89
CA GLU A 76 -20.48 -13.92 4.73
C GLU A 76 -19.40 -12.95 5.23
N PHE A 77 -19.56 -11.64 4.98
CA PHE A 77 -18.62 -10.62 5.44
C PHE A 77 -18.81 -10.22 6.91
N GLY A 78 -19.85 -10.70 7.60
CA GLY A 78 -20.15 -10.34 9.00
C GLY A 78 -20.47 -8.85 9.21
N ILE A 79 -21.02 -8.18 8.19
CA ILE A 79 -21.34 -6.75 8.25
C ILE A 79 -22.85 -6.58 8.48
N ASP A 80 -23.30 -5.67 9.36
CA ASP A 80 -24.75 -5.47 9.59
C ASP A 80 -25.40 -4.62 8.49
N ASN A 81 -24.64 -3.67 7.93
CA ASN A 81 -25.12 -2.73 6.93
C ASN A 81 -24.06 -2.41 5.87
N ILE A 82 -24.42 -2.57 4.59
CA ILE A 82 -23.55 -2.32 3.43
C ILE A 82 -23.45 -0.81 3.13
N LYS A 83 -24.42 -0.02 3.61
CA LYS A 83 -24.45 1.43 3.49
C LYS A 83 -24.37 2.05 4.89
N PRO A 84 -23.17 2.12 5.48
CA PRO A 84 -22.99 2.73 6.81
C PRO A 84 -23.50 4.18 6.77
N LYS A 85 -24.28 4.57 7.79
CA LYS A 85 -24.82 5.93 7.89
C LYS A 85 -23.85 6.83 8.63
N THR A 86 -23.12 6.27 9.58
CA THR A 86 -22.13 6.94 10.42
C THR A 86 -20.77 6.25 10.30
N VAL A 87 -19.71 6.94 10.72
CA VAL A 87 -18.32 6.43 10.69
C VAL A 87 -18.14 5.23 11.63
N THR A 88 -18.90 5.19 12.73
CA THR A 88 -18.95 4.07 13.68
C THR A 88 -19.60 2.81 13.09
N ASP A 89 -20.47 2.96 12.09
CA ASP A 89 -21.12 1.83 11.42
C ASP A 89 -20.20 1.09 10.43
N VAL A 90 -19.06 1.69 10.08
CA VAL A 90 -18.09 1.08 9.16
C VAL A 90 -17.41 -0.08 9.90
N LYS A 91 -17.65 -1.32 9.47
CA LYS A 91 -16.96 -2.51 10.00
C LYS A 91 -16.02 -3.06 8.95
N VAL A 92 -14.75 -3.28 9.33
CA VAL A 92 -13.81 -4.04 8.51
C VAL A 92 -14.11 -5.52 8.74
N PRO A 93 -14.41 -6.31 7.69
CA PRO A 93 -14.63 -7.74 7.83
C PRO A 93 -13.43 -8.43 8.47
N VAL A 94 -13.70 -9.38 9.37
CA VAL A 94 -12.65 -10.12 10.11
C VAL A 94 -11.64 -10.76 9.17
N LYS A 95 -12.08 -11.25 8.01
CA LYS A 95 -11.21 -11.87 7.01
C LYS A 95 -10.22 -10.92 6.33
N TYR A 96 -10.30 -9.62 6.57
CA TYR A 96 -9.36 -8.60 6.08
C TYR A 96 -8.60 -7.92 7.22
N ASN A 97 -8.72 -8.40 8.47
CA ASN A 97 -7.97 -7.85 9.59
C ASN A 97 -6.45 -7.98 9.43
N ASP A 98 -6.01 -9.01 8.72
CA ASP A 98 -4.62 -9.23 8.34
C ASP A 98 -4.09 -8.16 7.36
N PHE A 99 -4.98 -7.61 6.53
CA PHE A 99 -4.72 -6.51 5.61
C PHE A 99 -4.92 -5.12 6.24
N LEU A 100 -5.60 -5.02 7.39
CA LEU A 100 -5.78 -3.78 8.13
C LEU A 100 -4.51 -3.46 8.95
N MET A 101 -3.82 -2.38 8.58
CA MET A 101 -2.58 -1.94 9.21
C MET A 101 -2.82 -1.05 10.43
N ALA A 102 -3.75 -0.09 10.32
CA ALA A 102 -4.10 0.83 11.40
C ALA A 102 -5.55 1.30 11.30
N ASP A 103 -6.13 1.60 12.46
CA ASP A 103 -7.47 2.16 12.61
C ASP A 103 -7.42 3.26 13.68
N TYR A 104 -7.31 4.51 13.23
CA TYR A 104 -7.23 5.67 14.11
C TYR A 104 -8.58 6.35 14.22
N GLN A 105 -8.94 6.80 15.43
CA GLN A 105 -10.08 7.68 15.65
C GLN A 105 -9.59 9.02 16.21
N GLU A 106 -9.94 10.10 15.51
CA GLU A 106 -9.67 11.47 15.94
C GLU A 106 -10.98 12.28 15.84
N GLY A 107 -11.68 12.39 16.97
CA GLY A 107 -13.00 13.01 17.04
C GLY A 107 -14.01 12.32 16.13
N ALA A 108 -14.59 13.07 15.18
CA ALA A 108 -15.57 12.56 14.22
C ALA A 108 -14.94 11.86 12.99
N ARG A 109 -13.60 11.74 12.94
CA ARG A 109 -12.88 11.12 11.82
C ARG A 109 -12.34 9.76 12.23
N ARG A 110 -12.44 8.80 11.32
CA ARG A 110 -11.78 7.49 11.42
C ARG A 110 -10.91 7.28 10.20
N ILE A 111 -9.65 6.91 10.44
CA ILE A 111 -8.66 6.68 9.40
C ILE A 111 -8.30 5.20 9.43
N LEU A 112 -8.68 4.49 8.37
CA LEU A 112 -8.31 3.10 8.14
C LEU A 112 -7.14 3.05 7.16
N ILE A 113 -6.05 2.41 7.56
CA ILE A 113 -4.88 2.18 6.71
C ILE A 113 -4.79 0.70 6.43
N PHE A 114 -4.72 0.33 5.17
CA PHE A 114 -4.60 -1.06 4.72
C PHE A 114 -3.22 -1.27 4.07
N SER A 115 -2.64 -2.44 4.29
CA SER A 115 -1.32 -2.81 3.75
C SER A 115 -1.18 -4.32 3.71
N SER A 116 -0.48 -4.84 2.70
CA SER A 116 -0.16 -6.28 2.67
C SER A 116 0.70 -6.64 3.89
N LYS A 117 0.65 -7.90 4.33
CA LYS A 117 1.49 -8.38 5.44
C LYS A 117 2.97 -8.06 5.21
N GLU A 118 3.43 -8.24 3.96
CA GLU A 118 4.80 -7.92 3.56
C GLU A 118 5.12 -6.41 3.65
N ALA A 119 4.25 -5.56 3.10
CA ALA A 119 4.44 -4.11 3.16
C ALA A 119 4.32 -3.57 4.60
N ARG A 120 3.46 -4.17 5.43
CA ARG A 120 3.33 -3.87 6.86
C ARG A 120 4.63 -4.17 7.62
N GLU A 121 5.25 -5.32 7.34
CA GLU A 121 6.55 -5.67 7.93
C GLU A 121 7.68 -4.78 7.41
N LYS A 122 7.64 -4.31 6.16
CA LYS A 122 8.60 -3.32 5.62
C LYS A 122 8.37 -1.89 6.17
N LEU A 123 7.13 -1.50 6.51
CA LEU A 123 6.79 -0.16 7.01
C LEU A 123 7.01 0.01 8.53
N LYS A 124 6.97 -1.08 9.31
CA LYS A 124 7.39 -1.10 10.72
C LYS A 124 8.90 -0.92 10.88
N THR A 125 9.67 -1.14 9.81
CA THR A 125 11.12 -1.21 9.85
C THR A 125 11.82 0.08 9.47
N ALA A 126 11.15 1.23 9.47
CA ALA A 126 11.84 2.50 9.21
C ALA A 126 12.88 2.80 10.30
N LEU A 127 14.12 3.07 9.90
CA LEU A 127 15.25 3.36 10.79
C LEU A 127 14.92 4.46 11.81
N SER A 128 14.33 5.55 11.32
CA SER A 128 13.94 6.71 12.15
C SER A 128 12.81 6.40 13.13
N LYS A 129 11.87 5.50 12.79
CA LYS A 129 10.82 5.06 13.71
C LYS A 129 11.39 4.21 14.84
N LYS A 130 12.33 3.30 14.53
CA LYS A 130 13.01 2.50 15.55
C LYS A 130 13.82 3.39 16.49
N ALA A 131 14.59 4.33 15.95
CA ALA A 131 15.35 5.29 16.75
C ALA A 131 14.44 6.16 17.66
N LYS A 132 13.27 6.60 17.17
CA LYS A 132 12.27 7.31 17.98
C LYS A 132 11.71 6.43 19.11
N SER A 133 11.39 5.16 18.81
CA SER A 133 10.82 4.23 19.81
C SER A 133 11.78 3.89 20.95
N LEU A 134 13.09 3.95 20.69
CA LEU A 134 14.14 3.71 21.68
C LEU A 134 14.61 5.01 22.39
N HIS A 135 13.97 6.14 22.09
CA HIS A 135 14.28 7.45 22.66
C HIS A 135 15.75 7.93 22.50
N ILE A 136 16.51 7.37 21.56
CA ILE A 136 17.93 7.68 21.35
C ILE A 136 18.16 9.01 20.63
N LEU A 137 17.17 9.54 19.91
CA LEU A 137 17.30 10.81 19.17
C LEU A 137 17.39 12.08 20.04
N LYS A 138 17.25 11.94 21.37
CA LYS A 138 17.36 13.07 22.32
C LYS A 138 18.81 13.50 22.54
N ASN A 139 19.76 12.58 22.41
CA ASN A 139 21.18 12.84 22.58
C ASN A 139 21.83 13.18 21.23
N ARG A 140 22.65 14.23 21.17
CA ARG A 140 23.35 14.67 19.96
C ARG A 140 24.27 13.57 19.39
N ALA A 141 25.01 12.86 20.23
CA ALA A 141 25.90 11.78 19.81
C ALA A 141 25.10 10.61 19.22
N CYS A 142 24.03 10.18 19.89
CA CYS A 142 23.16 9.12 19.38
C CYS A 142 22.40 9.56 18.11
N LYS A 143 22.03 10.85 17.98
CA LYS A 143 21.44 11.39 16.75
C LYS A 143 22.45 11.34 15.60
N ARG A 144 23.72 11.71 15.85
CA ARG A 144 24.82 11.54 14.87
C ARG A 144 24.96 10.08 14.46
N HIS A 145 24.98 9.15 15.43
CA HIS A 145 25.05 7.70 15.17
C HIS A 145 23.95 7.22 14.22
N VAL A 146 22.69 7.59 14.50
CA VAL A 146 21.54 7.23 13.64
C VAL A 146 21.65 7.88 12.26
N ALA A 147 22.18 9.10 12.16
CA ALA A 147 22.39 9.78 10.89
C ALA A 147 23.51 9.13 10.06
N LEU A 148 24.59 8.66 10.70
CA LEU A 148 25.63 7.88 10.04
C LEU A 148 25.08 6.56 9.50
N CYS A 149 24.27 5.84 10.29
CA CYS A 149 23.57 4.65 9.81
C CYS A 149 22.67 4.91 8.60
N ALA A 150 22.03 6.08 8.54
CA ALA A 150 21.23 6.48 7.38
C ALA A 150 22.12 6.85 6.17
N ALA A 151 23.31 7.41 6.41
CA ALA A 151 24.26 7.78 5.37
C ALA A 151 24.91 6.57 4.70
N LEU A 152 25.01 5.43 5.38
CA LEU A 152 25.48 4.16 4.78
C LEU A 152 24.72 3.78 3.51
N ALA A 153 23.43 4.11 3.43
CA ALA A 153 22.60 3.83 2.26
C ALA A 153 23.07 4.57 0.97
N LEU A 154 23.88 5.61 1.13
CA LEU A 154 24.48 6.38 0.04
C LEU A 154 25.84 5.81 -0.42
N LEU A 155 26.49 5.00 0.41
CA LEU A 155 27.79 4.43 0.06
C LEU A 155 27.63 3.33 -1.01
N PRO A 156 28.68 3.08 -1.82
CA PRO A 156 28.77 1.87 -2.60
C PRO A 156 28.62 0.62 -1.73
N GLU A 157 28.02 -0.43 -2.28
CA GLU A 157 27.81 -1.71 -1.61
C GLU A 157 29.11 -2.24 -0.99
N GLN A 158 30.21 -2.10 -1.71
CA GLN A 158 31.55 -2.55 -1.32
C GLN A 158 32.14 -1.79 -0.13
N ALA A 159 31.70 -0.56 0.11
CA ALA A 159 32.17 0.30 1.20
C ALA A 159 31.26 0.24 2.45
N THR A 160 30.16 -0.52 2.39
CA THR A 160 29.16 -0.55 3.47
C THR A 160 29.71 -1.15 4.76
N ASP A 161 30.50 -2.22 4.66
CA ASP A 161 31.09 -2.88 5.84
C ASP A 161 32.15 -2.00 6.50
N GLU A 162 33.04 -1.38 5.72
CA GLU A 162 34.03 -0.42 6.22
C GLU A 162 33.35 0.78 6.91
N GLY A 163 32.28 1.30 6.30
CA GLY A 163 31.49 2.36 6.88
C GLY A 163 30.81 1.94 8.18
N TRP A 164 30.34 0.71 8.29
CA TRP A 164 29.77 0.18 9.52
C TRP A 164 30.84 0.04 10.62
N PHE A 165 32.05 -0.43 10.30
CA PHE A 165 33.14 -0.49 11.26
C PHE A 165 33.52 0.89 11.79
N TYR A 166 33.61 1.90 10.91
CA TYR A 166 33.85 3.28 11.33
C TYR A 166 32.81 3.79 12.33
N ILE A 167 31.52 3.50 12.08
CA ILE A 167 30.42 3.90 12.97
C ILE A 167 30.51 3.22 14.35
N MET A 168 30.97 1.98 14.37
CA MET A 168 31.08 1.18 15.60
C MET A 168 32.35 1.48 16.39
N GLU A 169 33.40 2.03 15.76
CA GLU A 169 34.66 2.43 16.43
C GLU A 169 34.45 3.63 17.36
N ASP A 170 33.61 4.59 16.93
CA ASP A 170 33.28 5.82 17.66
C ASP A 170 32.27 5.60 18.81
N TRP A 171 31.90 4.35 19.10
CA TRP A 171 30.79 3.99 19.99
C TRP A 171 31.24 3.47 21.37
N SER A 172 30.48 3.84 22.42
CA SER A 172 30.63 3.32 23.80
C SER A 172 29.44 2.44 24.20
N GLU A 173 29.74 1.25 24.72
CA GLU A 173 28.81 0.18 25.15
C GLU A 173 27.82 0.57 26.25
N GLU A 174 27.98 1.74 26.87
CA GLU A 174 27.21 2.15 28.06
C GLU A 174 25.72 2.43 27.76
N ASN A 175 25.32 2.59 26.50
CA ASN A 175 23.93 2.91 26.13
C ASN A 175 23.15 1.69 25.62
N GLU A 176 22.40 1.04 26.52
CA GLU A 176 21.58 -0.14 26.22
C GLU A 176 20.57 0.08 25.07
N ASN A 177 20.00 1.30 24.95
CA ASN A 177 19.06 1.61 23.86
C ASN A 177 19.77 1.72 22.51
N LEU A 178 21.02 2.17 22.50
CA LEU A 178 21.84 2.21 21.29
C LEU A 178 22.31 0.81 20.90
N VAL A 179 22.64 -0.07 21.86
CA VAL A 179 22.88 -1.50 21.61
C VAL A 179 21.67 -2.13 20.91
N LYS A 180 20.46 -1.94 21.47
CA LYS A 180 19.21 -2.44 20.86
C LYS A 180 18.95 -1.88 19.46
N PHE A 181 19.42 -0.67 19.19
CA PHE A 181 19.34 -0.06 17.86
C PHE A 181 20.35 -0.68 16.89
N ASN A 182 21.60 -0.88 17.31
CA ASN A 182 22.66 -1.49 16.51
C ASN A 182 22.32 -2.96 16.18
N ASP A 183 21.82 -3.72 17.16
CA ASP A 183 21.31 -5.08 16.95
C ASP A 183 20.21 -5.13 15.89
N TYR A 184 19.27 -4.19 15.99
CA TYR A 184 18.23 -4.02 14.99
C TYR A 184 18.82 -3.67 13.62
N PHE A 185 19.80 -2.77 13.59
CA PHE A 185 20.40 -2.28 12.37
C PHE A 185 21.10 -3.42 11.61
N THR A 186 22.01 -4.11 12.30
CA THR A 186 22.77 -5.24 11.75
C THR A 186 21.86 -6.35 11.26
N LYS A 187 20.92 -6.82 12.10
CA LYS A 187 20.02 -7.94 11.74
C LYS A 187 19.10 -7.61 10.57
N ARG A 188 18.76 -6.34 10.37
CA ARG A 188 17.73 -5.94 9.41
C ARG A 188 18.30 -5.39 8.11
N TRP A 189 19.33 -4.58 8.17
CA TRP A 189 19.85 -3.82 7.02
C TRP A 189 21.16 -4.38 6.48
N LEU A 190 21.99 -4.99 7.33
CA LEU A 190 23.30 -5.52 6.92
C LEU A 190 23.26 -7.03 6.64
N GLN A 191 22.67 -7.83 7.54
CA GLN A 191 22.68 -9.30 7.43
C GLN A 191 21.72 -9.88 6.38
N LYS A 192 20.79 -9.08 5.85
CA LYS A 192 19.83 -9.54 4.84
C LYS A 192 20.31 -9.08 3.47
N GLU A 193 20.84 -10.02 2.69
CA GLU A 193 21.39 -9.77 1.35
C GLU A 193 20.39 -9.07 0.42
N ASP A 194 19.11 -9.49 0.44
CA ASP A 194 18.03 -8.82 -0.30
C ASP A 194 17.82 -7.37 0.15
N MET A 195 17.98 -7.09 1.46
CA MET A 195 17.78 -5.75 1.97
C MET A 195 18.89 -4.84 1.49
N LEU A 196 20.15 -5.31 1.43
CA LEU A 196 21.33 -4.56 0.98
C LEU A 196 21.12 -3.93 -0.40
N ARG A 197 20.62 -4.73 -1.35
CA ARG A 197 20.29 -4.27 -2.71
C ARG A 197 19.10 -3.31 -2.77
N ILE A 198 18.17 -3.41 -1.81
CA ILE A 198 16.94 -2.60 -1.81
C ILE A 198 17.16 -1.24 -1.14
N TRP A 199 18.01 -1.17 -0.11
CA TRP A 199 18.26 0.07 0.64
C TRP A 199 19.53 0.81 0.24
N CYS A 200 20.53 0.15 -0.36
CA CYS A 200 21.65 0.85 -0.98
C CYS A 200 21.13 1.53 -2.25
N PHE A 201 21.11 2.86 -2.24
CA PHE A 201 20.68 3.69 -3.37
C PHE A 201 21.85 4.55 -3.87
N ASN A 202 23.06 3.98 -3.82
CA ASN A 202 24.22 4.60 -4.45
C ASN A 202 23.90 4.89 -5.93
N SER A 203 24.24 6.09 -6.39
CA SER A 203 23.92 6.60 -7.74
C SER A 203 22.43 6.72 -8.10
N GLU A 204 21.51 6.37 -7.20
CA GLU A 204 20.08 6.51 -7.44
C GLU A 204 19.56 7.92 -7.10
N ARG A 205 18.73 8.44 -8.00
CA ARG A 205 18.15 9.78 -7.89
C ARG A 205 16.98 9.84 -6.91
N HIS A 206 16.30 8.72 -6.69
CA HIS A 206 15.10 8.62 -5.86
C HIS A 206 15.39 7.82 -4.60
N ARG A 207 15.60 8.54 -3.48
CA ARG A 207 16.11 7.97 -2.21
C ARG A 207 15.05 7.87 -1.12
N THR A 208 13.87 8.46 -1.34
CA THR A 208 12.76 8.50 -0.38
C THR A 208 11.41 8.35 -1.07
N THR A 209 10.39 7.98 -0.29
CA THR A 209 8.99 7.93 -0.74
C THR A 209 8.36 9.31 -0.92
N ASN A 210 9.11 10.41 -0.78
CA ASN A 210 8.59 11.77 -0.82
C ASN A 210 7.83 12.06 -2.12
N SER A 211 8.27 11.54 -3.26
CA SER A 211 7.57 11.71 -4.54
C SER A 211 6.18 11.05 -4.52
N VAL A 212 6.08 9.87 -3.92
CA VAL A 212 4.82 9.14 -3.75
C VAL A 212 3.92 9.84 -2.73
N GLU A 213 4.49 10.32 -1.62
CA GLU A 213 3.77 11.08 -0.60
C GLU A 213 3.24 12.42 -1.12
N ALA A 214 4.05 13.14 -1.91
CA ALA A 214 3.66 14.37 -2.58
C ALA A 214 2.56 14.12 -3.62
N TRP A 215 2.67 13.02 -4.38
CA TRP A 215 1.64 12.59 -5.32
C TRP A 215 0.32 12.26 -4.61
N HIS A 216 0.36 11.47 -3.54
CA HIS A 216 -0.81 11.21 -2.69
C HIS A 216 -1.39 12.50 -2.08
N SER A 217 -0.54 13.42 -1.61
CA SER A 217 -0.98 14.71 -1.07
C SER A 217 -1.68 15.56 -2.14
N SER A 218 -1.16 15.58 -3.37
CA SER A 218 -1.76 16.27 -4.50
C SER A 218 -3.15 15.70 -4.83
N ILE A 219 -3.27 14.37 -4.91
CA ILE A 219 -4.56 13.69 -5.10
C ILE A 219 -5.51 14.03 -3.96
N ASN A 220 -5.06 13.93 -2.71
CA ASN A 220 -5.87 14.25 -1.54
C ASN A 220 -6.33 15.71 -1.58
N LYS A 221 -5.49 16.69 -1.93
CA LYS A 221 -5.90 18.09 -2.08
C LYS A 221 -6.98 18.27 -3.16
N LYS A 222 -6.84 17.59 -4.31
CA LYS A 222 -7.85 17.60 -5.38
C LYS A 222 -9.17 16.95 -4.94
N LEU A 223 -9.12 16.00 -4.00
CA LEU A 223 -10.29 15.34 -3.41
C LEU A 223 -10.91 16.12 -2.24
N CYS A 224 -10.12 16.84 -1.45
CA CYS A 224 -10.49 17.49 -0.18
C CYS A 224 -11.44 18.70 -0.31
N GLY A 225 -11.85 19.09 -1.51
CA GLY A 225 -13.01 19.98 -1.70
C GLY A 225 -14.35 19.27 -1.47
N ASN A 226 -14.37 17.94 -1.45
CA ASN A 226 -15.55 17.11 -1.20
C ASN A 226 -15.27 16.17 -0.04
N THR A 227 -16.02 16.29 1.06
CA THR A 227 -15.89 15.43 2.25
C THR A 227 -16.22 13.94 2.00
N LYS A 228 -16.74 13.60 0.81
CA LYS A 228 -17.04 12.23 0.35
C LYS A 228 -16.85 12.12 -1.17
N PRO A 229 -15.61 12.03 -1.68
CA PRO A 229 -15.39 11.88 -3.11
C PRO A 229 -15.99 10.56 -3.60
N ASN A 230 -16.78 10.61 -4.67
CA ASN A 230 -17.30 9.41 -5.30
C ASN A 230 -16.25 8.79 -6.25
N ILE A 231 -16.44 7.51 -6.61
CA ILE A 231 -15.49 6.78 -7.46
C ILE A 231 -15.25 7.45 -8.82
N LEU A 232 -16.25 8.12 -9.39
CA LEU A 232 -16.11 8.82 -10.68
C LEU A 232 -15.24 10.07 -10.55
N GLN A 233 -15.33 10.80 -9.43
CA GLN A 233 -14.46 11.94 -9.14
C GLN A 233 -13.01 11.49 -8.97
N PHE A 234 -12.79 10.37 -8.26
CA PHE A 234 -11.48 9.76 -8.15
C PHE A 234 -10.91 9.36 -9.52
N LEU A 235 -11.69 8.63 -10.32
CA LEU A 235 -11.27 8.21 -11.67
C LEU A 235 -10.95 9.40 -12.59
N SER A 236 -11.73 10.49 -12.51
CA SER A 236 -11.48 11.71 -13.29
C SER A 236 -10.14 12.37 -12.91
N ILE A 237 -9.85 12.46 -11.61
CA ILE A 237 -8.59 13.01 -11.11
C ILE A 237 -7.41 12.15 -11.57
N ILE A 238 -7.50 10.83 -11.43
CA ILE A 238 -6.45 9.89 -11.85
C ILE A 238 -6.25 9.95 -13.37
N LYS A 239 -7.32 9.99 -14.16
CA LYS A 239 -7.23 10.12 -15.62
C LYS A 239 -6.53 11.42 -16.03
N THR A 240 -6.89 12.53 -15.39
CA THR A 240 -6.24 13.83 -15.64
C THR A 240 -4.75 13.79 -15.29
N ASP A 241 -4.42 13.18 -14.15
CA ASP A 241 -3.03 13.01 -13.69
C ASP A 241 -2.21 12.14 -14.67
N ALA A 242 -2.77 11.01 -15.10
CA ALA A 242 -2.15 10.14 -16.10
C ALA A 242 -1.91 10.83 -17.45
N SER A 243 -2.87 11.65 -17.91
CA SER A 243 -2.70 12.46 -19.12
C SER A 243 -1.58 13.49 -18.96
N MET A 244 -1.49 14.16 -17.82
CA MET A 244 -0.41 15.12 -17.53
C MET A 244 0.96 14.44 -17.47
N THR A 245 1.05 13.26 -16.87
CA THR A 245 2.26 12.44 -16.85
C THR A 245 2.65 12.01 -18.27
N SER A 246 1.69 11.59 -19.11
CA SER A 246 1.95 11.20 -20.50
C SER A 246 2.50 12.36 -21.33
N LEU A 247 1.94 13.57 -21.17
CA LEU A 247 2.47 14.79 -21.79
C LEU A 247 3.87 15.15 -21.30
N THR A 248 4.15 14.88 -20.02
CA THR A 248 5.44 15.12 -19.38
C THR A 248 6.51 14.18 -19.94
N ILE A 249 6.18 12.89 -20.09
CA ILE A 249 7.03 11.88 -20.75
C ILE A 249 7.30 12.27 -22.20
N ALA A 250 6.25 12.60 -22.97
CA ALA A 250 6.41 13.01 -24.36
C ALA A 250 7.29 14.26 -24.51
N LYS A 251 7.21 15.23 -23.59
CA LYS A 251 8.10 16.40 -23.57
C LYS A 251 9.56 16.00 -23.36
N LEU A 252 9.83 15.10 -22.41
CA LEU A 252 11.18 14.59 -22.14
C LEU A 252 11.75 13.81 -23.34
N GLU A 253 10.94 12.95 -23.96
CA GLU A 253 11.32 12.19 -25.17
C GLU A 253 11.68 13.13 -26.33
N ASN A 254 10.99 14.28 -26.42
CA ASN A 254 11.30 15.34 -27.38
C ASN A 254 12.41 16.30 -26.90
N GLY A 255 13.24 15.89 -25.94
CA GLY A 255 14.41 16.65 -25.49
C GLY A 255 14.10 17.92 -24.67
N HIS A 256 12.85 18.14 -24.25
CA HIS A 256 12.52 19.30 -23.42
C HIS A 256 12.94 19.04 -21.97
N GLN A 257 13.70 19.96 -21.38
CA GLN A 257 14.03 19.90 -19.95
C GLN A 257 12.83 20.25 -19.08
N ILE A 258 12.53 19.40 -18.10
CA ILE A 258 11.57 19.71 -17.04
C ILE A 258 12.35 20.18 -15.81
N LEU A 259 12.54 21.49 -15.70
CA LEU A 259 13.13 22.09 -14.51
C LEU A 259 12.02 22.40 -13.49
N ASN A 260 11.67 21.41 -12.68
CA ASN A 260 10.76 21.59 -11.53
C ASN A 260 11.40 21.20 -10.19
N LYS A 261 12.74 21.12 -10.11
CA LYS A 261 13.42 21.00 -8.82
C LYS A 261 13.88 22.38 -8.36
N ARG A 262 13.65 22.68 -7.08
CA ARG A 262 14.26 23.87 -6.47
C ARG A 262 15.78 23.71 -6.52
N LYS A 263 16.46 24.81 -6.82
CA LYS A 263 17.93 24.88 -6.94
C LYS A 263 18.64 24.24 -5.73
N GLU A 264 18.11 24.45 -4.53
CA GLU A 264 18.62 23.86 -3.28
C GLU A 264 18.77 22.34 -3.30
N TYR A 265 17.84 21.60 -3.95
CA TYR A 265 17.90 20.14 -4.00
C TYR A 265 18.86 19.65 -5.07
N ILE A 266 18.99 20.39 -6.16
CA ILE A 266 19.95 20.10 -7.23
C ILE A 266 21.36 20.24 -6.66
N GLU A 267 21.64 21.36 -5.99
CA GLU A 267 22.95 21.62 -5.36
C GLU A 267 23.29 20.56 -4.30
N LYS A 268 22.30 20.07 -3.53
CA LYS A 268 22.52 18.96 -2.59
C LYS A 268 22.85 17.64 -3.30
N ASP A 269 22.10 17.30 -4.35
CA ASP A 269 22.34 16.10 -5.15
C ASP A 269 23.74 16.13 -5.78
N GLU A 270 24.15 17.27 -6.34
CA GLU A 270 25.49 17.52 -6.93
C GLU A 270 26.60 17.38 -5.88
N LYS A 271 26.42 17.94 -4.68
CA LYS A 271 27.42 17.82 -3.61
C LYS A 271 27.57 16.40 -3.11
N ILE A 272 26.47 15.64 -2.99
CA ILE A 272 26.53 14.23 -2.62
C ILE A 272 27.27 13.44 -3.70
N ALA A 273 26.95 13.66 -4.98
CA ALA A 273 27.63 13.01 -6.09
C ALA A 273 29.14 13.31 -6.09
N TYR A 274 29.53 14.57 -5.87
CA TYR A 274 30.92 14.96 -5.75
C TYR A 274 31.64 14.26 -4.58
N ILE A 275 31.00 14.15 -3.41
CA ILE A 275 31.59 13.45 -2.25
C ILE A 275 31.81 11.97 -2.57
N LEU A 276 30.85 11.31 -3.24
CA LEU A 276 30.98 9.92 -3.64
C LEU A 276 32.05 9.72 -4.72
N GLU A 277 32.16 10.64 -5.68
CA GLU A 277 33.25 10.64 -6.67
C GLU A 277 34.63 10.80 -6.00
N GLN A 278 34.74 11.60 -4.93
CA GLN A 278 35.98 11.67 -4.15
C GLN A 278 36.33 10.34 -3.48
N LEU A 279 35.33 9.59 -3.03
CA LEU A 279 35.53 8.25 -2.47
C LEU A 279 35.96 7.25 -3.56
N ASP A 280 35.28 7.23 -4.70
CA ASP A 280 35.59 6.31 -5.81
C ASP A 280 37.00 6.52 -6.36
N ASN A 281 37.47 7.78 -6.38
CA ASN A 281 38.83 8.13 -6.79
C ASN A 281 39.88 7.99 -5.66
N ASN A 282 39.51 7.45 -4.49
CA ASN A 282 40.37 7.29 -3.31
C ASN A 282 40.99 8.60 -2.76
N TYR A 283 40.37 9.76 -3.02
CA TYR A 283 40.81 11.04 -2.44
C TYR A 283 40.42 11.18 -0.97
N ILE A 284 39.37 10.49 -0.55
CA ILE A 284 38.90 10.43 0.84
C ILE A 284 38.64 8.98 1.23
N ASN A 285 38.80 8.66 2.52
CA ASN A 285 38.43 7.36 3.05
C ASN A 285 36.92 7.29 3.38
N VAL A 286 36.41 6.08 3.67
CA VAL A 286 35.00 5.84 3.92
C VAL A 286 34.47 6.64 5.14
N GLY A 287 35.24 6.70 6.22
CA GLY A 287 34.86 7.47 7.41
C GLY A 287 34.72 8.97 7.11
N HIS A 288 35.68 9.56 6.39
CA HIS A 288 35.64 10.96 5.98
C HIS A 288 34.51 11.25 5.00
N CYS A 289 34.18 10.30 4.12
CA CYS A 289 33.00 10.37 3.26
C CYS A 289 31.72 10.42 4.09
N LEU A 290 31.54 9.52 5.06
CA LEU A 290 30.37 9.50 5.94
C LEU A 290 30.18 10.80 6.71
N GLU A 291 31.25 11.38 7.26
CA GLU A 291 31.19 12.66 7.94
C GLU A 291 30.75 13.80 7.02
N LYS A 292 31.22 13.84 5.78
CA LYS A 292 30.75 14.83 4.79
C LYS A 292 29.29 14.61 4.38
N LEU A 293 28.82 13.37 4.34
CA LEU A 293 27.44 13.04 3.97
C LEU A 293 26.44 13.42 5.07
N LEU A 294 26.84 13.44 6.34
CA LEU A 294 25.97 13.79 7.47
C LEU A 294 25.23 15.12 7.29
N THR A 295 25.85 16.11 6.65
CA THR A 295 25.22 17.43 6.41
C THR A 295 24.01 17.37 5.48
N TYR A 296 23.77 16.24 4.81
CA TYR A 296 22.71 16.07 3.82
C TYR A 296 21.67 14.99 4.15
N VAL A 297 21.88 14.20 5.21
CA VAL A 297 21.08 13.00 5.51
C VAL A 297 20.03 13.22 6.60
N PHE A 298 20.14 14.28 7.42
CA PHE A 298 19.27 14.49 8.58
C PHE A 298 18.91 15.95 8.87
#